data_AF-A0A6G6YTI5-F1
#
_entry.id   AF-A0A6G6YTI5-F1
#
_cell.length_a   1.000
_cell.length_b   1.000
_cell.length_c   1.000
_cell.angle_alpha   90.00
_cell.angle_beta   90.00
_cell.angle_gamma   90.00
#
_symmetry.space_group_name_H-M   'P 1'
#
loop_
_entity.id
_entity.type
_entity.pdbx_description
1 polymer ?
#
loop_
_entity_poly.entity_id
_entity_poly.type
_entity_poly.pdbx_seq_one_letter_code
_entity_poly.pdbx_strand_id
1 'polypeptide(L)'
;MLLLAASFTGRAGAEPCNTAPKRIEMAASLRHAAEDRPVNITFATGASGVKLPAAVIEQYPEEITIILQHEFDRLVVKDDGFEVGVWFKRKYARLTVPFEAVRAVWDGSVQTCASGHP
;
A
#
# COMPACT_ATOMS: atom_id res chain seq x y z
N MET A 1 -7.87 42.48 20.77
CA MET A 1 -7.85 41.06 21.18
C MET A 1 -7.51 40.25 19.94
N LEU A 2 -6.22 39.95 19.72
CA LEU A 2 -5.78 39.13 18.58
C LEU A 2 -6.27 37.69 18.81
N LEU A 3 -7.16 37.21 17.94
CA LEU A 3 -7.38 35.77 17.81
C LEU A 3 -6.43 35.27 16.74
N LEU A 4 -5.45 34.49 17.19
CA LEU A 4 -4.47 33.82 16.35
C LEU A 4 -5.19 32.96 15.30
N ALA A 5 -4.92 33.25 14.03
CA ALA A 5 -5.12 32.28 12.97
C ALA A 5 -4.15 31.13 13.20
N ALA A 6 -4.66 29.97 13.62
CA ALA A 6 -3.93 28.73 13.46
C ALA A 6 -3.94 28.41 11.96
N SER A 7 -2.94 28.92 11.25
CA SER A 7 -2.63 28.48 9.90
C SER A 7 -2.33 26.98 9.97
N PHE A 8 -3.29 26.15 9.58
CA PHE A 8 -2.98 24.79 9.17
C PHE A 8 -2.21 24.89 7.85
N THR A 9 -0.90 25.08 7.94
CA THR A 9 0.02 24.83 6.84
C THR A 9 0.13 23.31 6.65
N GLY A 10 -0.97 22.69 6.22
CA GLY A 10 -0.95 21.36 5.65
C GLY A 10 -0.31 21.46 4.27
N ARG A 11 1.02 21.47 4.24
CA ARG A 11 1.75 21.24 2.98
C ARG A 11 1.22 19.91 2.43
N ALA A 12 0.79 19.90 1.18
CA ALA A 12 0.30 18.74 0.45
C ALA A 12 1.42 17.70 0.22
N GLY A 13 1.95 17.13 1.30
CA GLY A 13 2.69 15.89 1.31
C GLY A 13 1.76 14.83 1.87
N ALA A 14 1.55 13.74 1.15
CA ALA A 14 0.71 12.66 1.64
C ALA A 14 1.21 12.17 3.01
N GLU A 15 0.29 11.80 3.89
CA GLU A 15 0.61 11.30 5.23
C GLU A 15 1.46 10.01 5.15
N PRO A 16 2.43 9.78 6.06
CA PRO A 16 3.21 8.54 6.07
C PRO A 16 2.33 7.29 6.20
N CYS A 17 2.64 6.23 5.45
CA CYS A 17 1.82 5.02 5.44
C CYS A 17 1.96 4.17 6.73
N ASN A 18 2.97 4.42 7.57
CA ASN A 18 3.30 3.60 8.73
C ASN A 18 2.60 4.04 10.05
N THR A 19 1.77 5.08 10.02
CA THR A 19 1.06 5.53 11.24
C THR A 19 -0.09 4.57 11.58
N ALA A 20 -0.41 4.43 12.87
CA ALA A 20 -1.52 3.56 13.29
C ALA A 20 -2.87 3.93 12.64
N PRO A 21 -3.28 5.23 12.58
CA PRO A 21 -4.50 5.62 11.88
C PRO A 21 -4.45 5.23 10.39
N LYS A 22 -3.30 5.42 9.74
CA LYS A 22 -3.18 5.14 8.31
C LYS A 22 -3.18 3.66 7.99
N ARG A 23 -2.67 2.80 8.87
CA ARG A 23 -2.80 1.34 8.75
C ARG A 23 -4.26 0.89 8.77
N ILE A 24 -5.09 1.49 9.62
CA ILE A 24 -6.52 1.19 9.70
C ILE A 24 -7.23 1.61 8.41
N GLU A 25 -6.94 2.82 7.93
CA GLU A 25 -7.51 3.34 6.67
C GLU A 25 -7.07 2.49 5.47
N MET A 26 -5.80 2.14 5.37
CA MET A 26 -5.29 1.25 4.33
C MET A 26 -5.96 -0.11 4.37
N ALA A 27 -6.13 -0.71 5.55
CA ALA A 27 -6.87 -1.97 5.70
C ALA A 27 -8.33 -1.84 5.22
N ALA A 28 -8.97 -0.67 5.38
CA ALA A 28 -10.29 -0.40 4.83
C ALA A 28 -10.27 -0.26 3.30
N SER A 29 -9.32 0.47 2.72
CA SER A 29 -9.15 0.55 1.26
C SER A 29 -8.95 -0.83 0.63
N LEU A 30 -8.13 -1.70 1.24
CA LEU A 30 -7.95 -3.07 0.75
C LEU A 30 -9.25 -3.88 0.75
N ARG A 31 -10.16 -3.63 1.69
CA ARG A 31 -11.49 -4.24 1.67
C ARG A 31 -12.34 -3.71 0.53
N HIS A 32 -12.30 -2.42 0.24
CA HIS A 32 -12.97 -1.84 -0.95
C HIS A 32 -12.41 -2.38 -2.28
N ALA A 33 -11.14 -2.81 -2.32
CA ALA A 33 -10.57 -3.45 -3.50
C ALA A 33 -11.32 -4.74 -3.91
N ALA A 34 -11.90 -5.43 -2.94
CA ALA A 34 -12.77 -6.59 -3.18
C ALA A 34 -14.19 -6.21 -3.65
N GLU A 35 -14.56 -4.93 -3.56
CA GLU A 35 -15.90 -4.38 -3.87
C GLU A 35 -15.88 -3.49 -5.14
N ASP A 36 -14.99 -3.81 -6.10
CA ASP A 36 -14.88 -3.18 -7.44
C ASP A 36 -14.24 -1.78 -7.51
N ARG A 37 -13.54 -1.32 -6.47
CA ARG A 37 -12.71 -0.11 -6.58
C ARG A 37 -11.22 -0.45 -6.65
N PRO A 38 -10.50 -0.09 -7.73
CA PRO A 38 -9.10 -0.43 -7.85
C PRO A 38 -8.26 0.23 -6.75
N VAL A 39 -7.39 -0.54 -6.11
CA VAL A 39 -6.40 -0.04 -5.15
C VAL A 39 -5.00 -0.31 -5.66
N ASN A 40 -4.18 0.73 -5.77
CA ASN A 40 -2.77 0.60 -6.13
C ASN A 40 -1.92 0.71 -4.88
N ILE A 41 -0.99 -0.23 -4.69
CA ILE A 41 -0.14 -0.30 -3.50
C ILE A 41 1.31 -0.40 -3.97
N THR A 42 2.10 0.59 -3.61
CA THR A 42 3.56 0.59 -3.80
C THR A 42 4.23 0.19 -2.49
N PHE A 43 5.15 -0.75 -2.53
CA PHE A 43 5.89 -1.20 -1.36
C PHE A 43 7.32 -1.62 -1.71
N ALA A 44 8.20 -1.55 -0.72
CA ALA A 44 9.60 -1.96 -0.86
C ALA A 44 9.72 -3.49 -0.87
N THR A 45 10.29 -4.06 -1.93
CA THR A 45 10.32 -5.52 -2.16
C THR A 45 11.32 -6.23 -1.24
N GLY A 46 12.38 -5.54 -0.82
CA GLY A 46 13.39 -6.03 0.11
C GLY A 46 13.13 -5.71 1.59
N ALA A 47 12.00 -5.12 1.95
CA ALA A 47 11.71 -4.76 3.34
C ALA A 47 11.49 -6.00 4.23
N SER A 48 11.79 -5.85 5.52
CA SER A 48 11.60 -6.94 6.50
C SER A 48 10.16 -7.43 6.51
N GLY A 49 9.98 -8.75 6.52
CA GLY A 49 8.67 -9.41 6.51
C GLY A 49 7.98 -9.49 5.15
N VAL A 50 8.48 -8.80 4.11
CA VAL A 50 7.97 -8.96 2.75
C VAL A 50 8.35 -10.33 2.20
N LYS A 51 7.37 -11.04 1.62
CA LYS A 51 7.60 -12.33 0.97
C LYS A 51 7.11 -12.26 -0.47
N LEU A 52 8.03 -12.45 -1.40
CA LEU A 52 7.78 -12.46 -2.85
C LEU A 52 8.58 -13.62 -3.48
N PRO A 53 8.17 -14.14 -4.65
CA PRO A 53 9.02 -15.03 -5.42
C PRO A 53 10.33 -14.35 -5.84
N ALA A 54 11.44 -15.09 -5.86
CA ALA A 54 12.76 -14.58 -6.24
C ALA A 54 12.76 -13.87 -7.62
N ALA A 55 12.07 -14.45 -8.61
CA ALA A 55 11.95 -13.86 -9.94
C ALA A 55 11.24 -12.48 -9.96
N VAL A 56 10.36 -12.20 -8.98
CA VAL A 56 9.73 -10.89 -8.84
C VAL A 56 10.73 -9.89 -8.25
N ILE A 57 11.50 -10.30 -7.23
CA ILE A 57 12.54 -9.46 -6.60
C ILE A 57 13.64 -9.13 -7.61
N GLU A 58 14.09 -10.09 -8.40
CA GLU A 58 15.10 -9.86 -9.46
C GLU A 58 14.62 -8.82 -10.49
N GLN A 59 13.33 -8.80 -10.81
CA GLN A 59 12.76 -7.84 -11.75
C GLN A 59 12.46 -6.47 -11.11
N TYR A 60 12.14 -6.44 -9.82
CA TYR A 60 11.76 -5.26 -9.05
C TYR A 60 12.55 -5.22 -7.72
N PRO A 61 13.85 -4.87 -7.75
CA PRO A 61 14.75 -5.04 -6.60
C PRO A 61 14.54 -4.02 -5.48
N GLU A 62 13.96 -2.86 -5.78
CA GLU A 62 13.74 -1.79 -4.81
C GLU A 62 12.29 -1.73 -4.36
N GLU A 63 11.38 -1.43 -5.29
CA GLU A 63 9.97 -1.25 -5.03
C GLU A 63 9.13 -1.83 -6.18
N ILE A 64 7.89 -2.19 -5.86
CA ILE A 64 6.91 -2.62 -6.86
C ILE A 64 5.54 -2.03 -6.52
N THR A 65 4.78 -1.68 -7.56
CA THR A 65 3.36 -1.33 -7.44
C THR A 65 2.51 -2.49 -7.92
N ILE A 66 1.61 -2.97 -7.07
CA ILE A 66 0.55 -3.91 -7.45
C ILE A 66 -0.79 -3.18 -7.56
N ILE A 67 -1.63 -3.64 -8.48
CA ILE A 67 -2.99 -3.13 -8.67
C ILE A 67 -3.95 -4.24 -8.24
N LEU A 68 -4.69 -4.01 -7.16
CA LEU A 68 -5.73 -4.90 -6.70
C LEU A 68 -7.03 -4.50 -7.38
N GLN A 69 -7.29 -5.15 -8.52
CA GLN A 69 -8.50 -4.96 -9.31
C GLN A 69 -8.82 -6.26 -10.04
N HIS A 70 -10.05 -6.78 -9.88
CA HIS A 70 -10.65 -7.94 -10.55
C HIS A 70 -9.88 -9.28 -10.54
N GLU A 71 -8.56 -9.28 -10.77
CA GLU A 71 -7.67 -10.42 -10.91
C GLU A 71 -6.69 -10.53 -9.71
N PHE A 72 -7.25 -10.80 -8.54
CA PHE A 72 -6.49 -11.26 -7.38
C PHE A 72 -7.27 -12.36 -6.66
N ASP A 73 -6.59 -13.19 -5.88
CA ASP A 73 -7.22 -14.19 -5.03
C ASP A 73 -6.76 -14.07 -3.58
N ARG A 74 -7.54 -14.65 -2.66
CA ARG A 74 -7.13 -14.88 -1.27
C ARG A 74 -6.53 -13.65 -0.58
N LEU A 75 -7.14 -12.48 -0.80
CA LEU A 75 -6.79 -11.28 -0.05
C LEU A 75 -7.15 -11.51 1.43
N VAL A 76 -6.14 -11.49 2.29
CA VAL A 76 -6.29 -11.56 3.75
C VAL A 76 -5.64 -10.33 4.34
N VAL A 77 -6.48 -9.44 4.89
CA VAL A 77 -6.01 -8.24 5.58
C VAL A 77 -5.89 -8.55 7.08
N LYS A 78 -4.72 -8.27 7.65
CA LYS A 78 -4.38 -8.46 9.07
C LYS A 78 -4.11 -7.09 9.71
N ASP A 79 -3.84 -7.09 11.01
CA ASP A 79 -3.56 -5.86 11.77
C ASP A 79 -2.24 -5.20 11.37
N ASP A 80 -1.26 -5.99 10.91
CA ASP A 80 0.11 -5.56 10.62
C ASP A 80 0.47 -5.60 9.12
N GLY A 81 -0.44 -6.04 8.25
CA GLY A 81 -0.20 -6.15 6.82
C GLY A 81 -1.29 -6.92 6.09
N PHE A 82 -0.94 -7.43 4.91
CA PHE A 82 -1.84 -8.24 4.10
C PHE A 82 -1.12 -9.37 3.37
N GLU A 83 -1.88 -10.40 3.02
CA GLU A 83 -1.51 -11.43 2.06
C GLU A 83 -2.43 -11.36 0.85
N VAL A 84 -1.89 -11.59 -0.34
CA VAL A 84 -2.70 -11.62 -1.56
C VAL A 84 -2.07 -12.53 -2.60
N GLY A 85 -2.91 -13.21 -3.37
CA GLY A 85 -2.50 -13.91 -4.58
C GLY A 85 -2.71 -13.06 -5.82
N VAL A 86 -1.69 -12.99 -6.67
CA VAL A 86 -1.72 -12.26 -7.93
C VAL A 86 -1.04 -13.08 -9.02
N TRP A 87 -1.17 -12.65 -10.28
CA TRP A 87 -0.52 -13.29 -11.41
C TRP A 87 0.55 -12.38 -12.02
N PHE A 88 1.82 -12.77 -11.93
CA PHE A 88 2.92 -12.12 -12.63
C PHE A 88 3.24 -12.87 -13.91
N LYS A 89 3.07 -12.24 -15.08
CA LYS A 89 3.36 -12.86 -16.38
C LYS A 89 2.71 -14.26 -16.51
N ARG A 90 1.44 -14.37 -16.09
CA ARG A 90 0.63 -15.61 -16.07
C ARG A 90 1.08 -16.68 -15.05
N LYS A 91 2.06 -16.38 -14.19
CA LYS A 91 2.45 -17.25 -13.06
C LYS A 91 1.81 -16.73 -11.79
N TYR A 92 1.09 -17.60 -11.09
CA TYR A 92 0.54 -17.27 -9.78
C TYR A 92 1.66 -17.03 -8.77
N ALA A 93 1.51 -16.00 -7.96
CA ALA A 93 2.39 -15.67 -6.85
C ALA A 93 1.56 -15.25 -5.65
N ARG A 94 1.95 -15.74 -4.47
CA ARG A 94 1.45 -15.22 -3.20
C ARG A 94 2.43 -14.19 -2.67
N LEU A 95 1.89 -13.05 -2.25
CA LEU A 95 2.64 -11.97 -1.63
C LEU A 95 2.24 -11.87 -0.16
N THR A 96 3.21 -11.59 0.71
CA THR A 96 2.99 -11.14 2.08
C THR A 96 3.65 -9.77 2.21
N VAL A 97 2.88 -8.77 2.63
CA VAL A 97 3.35 -7.38 2.68
C VAL A 97 2.94 -6.76 4.01
N PRO A 98 3.90 -6.51 4.92
CA PRO A 98 3.66 -5.72 6.12
C PRO A 98 3.31 -4.28 5.75
N PHE A 99 2.45 -3.62 6.52
CA PHE A 99 2.11 -2.21 6.28
C PHE A 99 3.30 -1.27 6.42
N GLU A 100 4.31 -1.64 7.20
CA GLU A 100 5.55 -0.88 7.33
C GLU A 100 6.39 -0.86 6.05
N ALA A 101 6.21 -1.85 5.17
CA ALA A 101 6.88 -1.89 3.87
C ALA A 101 6.20 -0.99 2.83
N VAL A 102 4.99 -0.51 3.10
CA VAL A 102 4.18 0.27 2.14
C VAL A 102 4.70 1.70 2.03
N ARG A 103 4.88 2.11 0.78
CA ARG A 103 5.44 3.41 0.37
C ARG A 103 4.38 4.33 -0.21
N ALA A 104 3.37 3.81 -0.88
CA ALA A 104 2.24 4.62 -1.34
C ALA A 104 0.99 3.76 -1.48
N VAL A 105 -0.17 4.38 -1.26
CA VAL A 105 -1.46 3.77 -1.54
C VAL A 105 -2.32 4.76 -2.31
N TRP A 106 -2.97 4.25 -3.35
CA TRP A 106 -3.99 4.95 -4.11
C TRP A 106 -5.30 4.17 -4.06
N ASP A 107 -6.34 4.79 -3.53
CA ASP A 107 -7.72 4.29 -3.53
C ASP A 107 -8.44 4.95 -4.72
N GLY A 108 -8.57 4.22 -5.83
CA GLY A 108 -8.92 4.81 -7.12
C GLY A 108 -7.88 5.86 -7.57
N SER A 109 -8.33 7.10 -7.76
CA SER A 109 -7.48 8.24 -8.16
C SER A 109 -6.95 9.07 -7.00
N VAL A 110 -7.27 8.70 -5.75
CA VAL A 110 -6.89 9.47 -4.56
C VAL A 110 -5.68 8.82 -3.90
N GLN A 111 -4.57 9.56 -3.82
CA GLN A 111 -3.41 9.14 -3.03
C GLN A 111 -3.74 9.31 -1.54
N THR A 112 -3.84 8.20 -0.81
CA THR A 112 -4.21 8.23 0.60
C THR A 112 -2.97 8.43 1.47
N CYS A 113 -1.88 7.72 1.20
CA CYS A 113 -0.61 7.86 1.91
C CYS A 113 0.58 7.89 0.96
N ALA A 114 1.67 8.50 1.41
CA ALA A 114 3.00 8.31 0.83
C ALA A 114 4.07 8.42 1.91
N SER A 115 4.93 7.42 1.97
CA SER A 115 6.18 7.45 2.72
C SER A 115 7.25 7.87 1.71
N GLY A 116 7.61 9.15 1.69
CA GLY A 116 8.68 9.62 0.80
C GLY A 116 9.96 8.83 1.09
N HIS A 117 10.47 8.14 0.07
CA HIS A 117 11.91 7.90 0.00
C HIS A 117 12.51 9.15 -0.64
N PRO A 118 13.60 9.73 -0.10
CA PRO A 118 14.35 10.75 -0.82
C PRO A 118 14.86 10.22 -2.17
#